data_AF-A0A5C1I0F9-F1
#
_entry.id   AF-A0A5C1I0F9-F1
#
_cell.length_a   1.000
_cell.length_b   1.000
_cell.length_c   1.000
_cell.angle_alpha   90.00
_cell.angle_beta   90.00
_cell.angle_gamma   90.00
#
_symmetry.space_group_name_H-M   'P 1'
#
loop_
_entity.id
_entity.type
_entity.pdbx_description
1 polymer ?
#
loop_
_entity_poly.entity_id
_entity_poly.type
_entity_poly.pdbx_seq_one_letter_code
_entity_poly.pdbx_strand_id
1 'polypeptide(L)' 'MRKFSIILAIIGLALFVVPNFFYHSTVNAVDSSGSMEIITYPDGTWTNKLPVFFGAAIVGIAGVFYVAGQPDKKKNPAL' A
#
# COMPACT_ATOMS: atom_id res chain seq x y z
N MET A 1 14.19 -8.83 13.76
CA MET A 1 13.03 -8.48 12.90
C MET A 1 12.83 -6.97 12.71
N ARG A 2 13.05 -6.12 13.74
CA ARG A 2 12.70 -4.69 13.69
C ARG A 2 13.32 -3.87 12.55
N LYS A 3 14.63 -4.02 12.27
CA LYS A 3 15.29 -3.31 11.15
C LYS A 3 14.67 -3.69 9.79
N PHE A 4 14.42 -4.99 9.59
CA PHE A 4 13.75 -5.50 8.39
C PHE A 4 12.33 -4.94 8.25
N SER A 5 11.54 -4.89 9.33
CA SER A 5 10.20 -4.30 9.30
C SER A 5 10.20 -2.82 8.91
N ILE A 6 11.20 -2.03 9.35
CA ILE A 6 11.29 -0.62 9.00
C ILE A 6 11.57 -0.45 7.50
N ILE A 7 12.48 -1.25 6.95
CA ILE A 7 12.78 -1.24 5.50
C ILE A 7 11.52 -1.61 4.71
N LEU A 8 10.80 -2.65 5.15
CA LEU A 8 9.55 -3.08 4.52
C LEU A 8 8.49 -1.96 4.55
N ALA A 9 8.35 -1.25 5.67
CA ALA A 9 7.41 -0.14 5.81
C ALA A 9 7.74 1.01 4.84
N ILE A 10 9.02 1.34 4.68
CA ILE A 10 9.46 2.40 3.76
C ILE A 10 9.14 2.00 2.31
N ILE A 11 9.47 0.77 1.90
CA ILE A 11 9.19 0.26 0.56
C ILE A 11 7.68 0.23 0.30
N GLY A 12 6.90 -0.27 1.26
CA GLY A 12 5.44 -0.32 1.17
C GLY A 12 4.83 1.07 1.04
N LEU A 13 5.29 2.05 1.83
CA LEU A 13 4.86 3.45 1.72
C LEU A 13 5.22 4.07 0.37
N ALA A 14 6.42 3.82 -0.14
CA ALA A 14 6.83 4.30 -1.46
C ALA A 14 5.92 3.72 -2.55
N LEU A 15 5.63 2.42 -2.53
CA LEU A 15 4.70 1.76 -3.46
C LEU A 15 3.25 2.19 -3.27
N PHE A 16 2.85 2.61 -2.08
CA PHE A 16 1.50 3.12 -1.82
C PHE A 16 1.33 4.54 -2.38
N VAL A 17 2.33 5.41 -2.19
CA VAL A 17 2.21 6.84 -2.49
C VAL A 17 2.62 7.15 -3.93
N VAL A 18 3.80 6.71 -4.37
CA VAL A 18 4.41 7.13 -5.64
C VAL A 18 3.56 6.79 -6.86
N PRO A 19 2.96 5.59 -6.99
CA PRO A 19 2.16 5.24 -8.16
C PRO A 19 0.91 6.11 -8.34
N ASN A 20 0.38 6.72 -7.27
CA ASN A 20 -0.78 7.60 -7.39
C ASN A 20 -0.53 8.84 -8.24
N PHE A 21 0.72 9.27 -8.42
CA PHE A 21 1.08 10.38 -9.30
C PHE A 21 1.05 10.02 -10.80
N PHE A 22 0.96 8.73 -11.14
CA PHE A 22 0.97 8.23 -12.52
C PHE A 22 -0.40 7.76 -13.00
N TYR A 23 -1.42 7.75 -12.14
CA TYR A 23 -2.77 7.34 -12.49
C TYR A 23 -3.65 8.54 -12.83
N HIS A 24 -4.45 8.39 -13.88
CA HIS A 24 -5.47 9.34 -14.28
C HIS A 24 -6.86 8.73 -14.14
N SER A 25 -7.88 9.59 -14.01
CA SER A 25 -9.27 9.20 -14.14
C SER A 25 -9.77 9.62 -15.53
N THR A 26 -10.45 8.71 -16.23
CA THR A 26 -11.12 9.02 -17.50
C THR A 26 -12.55 8.52 -17.48
N VAL A 27 -13.43 9.18 -18.22
CA VAL A 27 -14.83 8.74 -18.37
C VAL A 27 -14.85 7.46 -19.20
N ASN A 28 -15.56 6.45 -18.72
CA ASN A 28 -15.69 5.19 -19.45
C ASN A 28 -16.55 5.39 -20.71
N ALA A 29 -15.92 5.37 -21.89
CA ALA A 29 -16.61 5.54 -23.17
C ALA A 29 -17.60 4.41 -23.50
N VAL A 30 -17.50 3.26 -22.82
CA VAL A 30 -18.37 2.09 -23.04
C VAL A 30 -19.54 2.05 -22.05
N ASP A 31 -19.53 2.92 -21.03
CA ASP A 31 -20.65 3.10 -20.12
C ASP A 31 -21.64 4.12 -20.72
N SER A 32 -22.77 3.64 -21.24
CA SER A 32 -23.77 4.52 -21.88
C SER A 32 -24.41 5.52 -20.90
N SER A 33 -24.23 5.31 -19.59
CA SER A 33 -24.68 6.24 -18.55
C SER A 33 -23.67 7.36 -18.26
N GLY A 34 -22.43 7.25 -18.76
CA GLY A 34 -21.35 8.22 -18.56
C GLY A 34 -20.97 8.45 -17.08
N SER A 35 -21.41 7.57 -16.17
CA SER A 35 -21.35 7.80 -14.74
C SER A 35 -20.16 7.11 -14.05
N MET A 36 -19.54 6.11 -14.71
CA MET A 36 -18.33 5.48 -14.20
C MET A 36 -17.06 6.13 -14.73
N GLU A 37 -16.28 6.71 -13.83
CA GLU A 37 -14.86 6.98 -14.04
C GLU A 37 -14.04 5.70 -13.90
N ILE A 38 -13.09 5.50 -14.81
CA ILE A 38 -12.10 4.43 -14.76
C ILE A 38 -10.71 4.98 -14.49
N ILE A 39 -9.88 4.18 -13.83
CA ILE A 39 -8.47 4.50 -13.64
C ILE A 39 -7.68 4.07 -14.87
N THR A 40 -6.81 4.94 -15.35
CA THR A 40 -5.94 4.69 -16.50
C THR A 40 -4.49 5.05 -16.21
N TYR A 41 -3.60 4.46 -16.99
CA TYR A 41 -2.22 4.93 -17.12
C TYR A 41 -2.15 6.26 -17.89
N PRO A 42 -0.97 6.91 -17.97
CA PRO A 42 -0.80 8.15 -18.73
C PRO A 42 -1.07 8.01 -20.23
N ASP A 43 -0.98 6.79 -20.78
CA ASP A 43 -1.32 6.47 -22.16
C ASP A 43 -2.83 6.22 -22.40
N GLY A 44 -3.66 6.38 -21.36
CA GLY A 44 -5.10 6.18 -21.41
C GLY A 44 -5.55 4.73 -21.33
N THR A 45 -4.63 3.77 -21.19
CA THR A 45 -4.99 2.36 -21.05
C THR A 45 -5.60 2.07 -19.68
N TRP A 46 -6.68 1.29 -19.66
CA TRP A 46 -7.35 0.91 -18.42
C TRP A 46 -6.43 0.11 -17.51
N THR A 47 -6.47 0.42 -16.21
CA THR A 47 -5.62 -0.27 -15.25
C THR A 47 -6.21 -0.25 -13.84
N ASN A 48 -5.76 -1.22 -13.03
CA ASN A 48 -6.01 -1.27 -11.61
C ASN A 48 -4.82 -0.68 -10.86
N LYS A 49 -5.07 -0.05 -9.70
CA LYS A 49 -4.01 0.48 -8.82
C LYS A 49 -3.26 -0.62 -8.05
N LEU A 50 -2.78 -1.65 -8.74
CA LEU A 50 -2.11 -2.82 -8.14
C LEU A 50 -0.88 -2.43 -7.29
N PRO A 51 0.05 -1.58 -7.75
CA PRO A 51 1.14 -1.07 -6.92
C PRO A 51 0.68 -0.45 -5.60
N VAL A 52 -0.41 0.33 -5.62
CA VAL A 52 -0.97 0.96 -4.42
C VAL A 52 -1.51 -0.11 -3.46
N PHE A 53 -2.24 -1.10 -3.98
CA PHE A 53 -2.72 -2.23 -3.19
C PHE A 53 -1.56 -3.01 -2.54
N PHE A 54 -0.54 -3.37 -3.32
CA PHE A 54 0.64 -4.06 -2.79
C PHE A 54 1.39 -3.21 -1.77
N GLY A 55 1.51 -1.89 -1.99
CA GLY A 55 2.08 -0.96 -1.03
C GLY A 55 1.38 -1.01 0.32
N ALA A 56 0.04 -0.93 0.33
CA ALA A 56 -0.76 -1.04 1.55
C ALA A 56 -0.56 -2.40 2.26
N ALA A 57 -0.59 -3.50 1.51
CA ALA A 57 -0.37 -4.84 2.04
C ALA A 57 1.03 -4.97 2.69
N ILE A 58 2.07 -4.48 2.02
CA ILE A 58 3.45 -4.51 2.53
C ILE A 58 3.59 -3.69 3.82
N VAL A 59 2.96 -2.52 3.91
CA VAL A 59 2.92 -1.72 5.15
C VAL A 59 2.25 -2.50 6.29
N GLY A 60 1.16 -3.21 6.02
CA GLY A 60 0.51 -4.09 7.01
C GLY A 60 1.44 -5.20 7.51
N ILE A 61 2.11 -5.89 6.57
CA ILE A 61 3.09 -6.95 6.89
C ILE A 61 4.26 -6.39 7.70
N ALA A 62 4.74 -5.19 7.37
CA ALA A 62 5.76 -4.49 8.13
C ALA A 62 5.34 -4.26 9.58
N GLY A 63 4.09 -3.85 9.82
CA GLY A 63 3.52 -3.69 11.15
C GLY A 63 3.55 -4.98 11.97
N VAL A 64 3.18 -6.11 11.35
CA VAL A 64 3.23 -7.44 12.00
C VAL A 64 4.66 -7.78 12.43
N PHE A 65 5.65 -7.64 11.54
CA PHE A 65 7.05 -7.92 11.87
C PHE A 65 7.64 -6.95 12.89
N TYR A 66 7.16 -5.71 12.93
CA TYR A 66 7.58 -4.72 13.91
C TYR A 66 7.11 -5.11 15.32
N VAL A 67 5.85 -5.51 15.47
CA VAL A 67 5.27 -5.97 16.75
C VAL A 67 5.91 -7.29 17.18
N ALA A 68 5.99 -8.28 16.29
CA ALA A 68 6.62 -9.57 16.57
C ALA A 68 8.12 -9.46 16.89
N GLY A 69 8.76 -8.38 16.44
CA GLY A 69 10.17 -8.09 16.71
C GLY A 69 10.44 -7.36 18.03
N GLN A 70 9.42 -7.04 18.82
CA GLN A 70 9.62 -6.42 20.12
C GLN A 70 10.18 -7.46 21.10
N PRO A 71 11.22 -7.13 21.89
CA PRO A 71 11.66 -8.01 22.95
C PRO A 71 10.52 -8.17 23.96
N ASP A 72 10.33 -9.39 24.46
CA ASP A 72 9.37 -9.64 25.54
C ASP A 72 9.64 -8.66 26.66
N LYS A 73 8.62 -7.85 27.00
CA LYS A 73 8.66 -7.07 28.23
C LYS A 73 8.69 -8.09 29.36
N LYS A 74 9.88 -8.40 29.88
CA LYS A 74 10.05 -9.21 31.09
C LYS A 74 9.12 -8.60 32.14
N LYS A 75 7.98 -9.24 32.43
CA LYS A 75 7.14 -8.87 33.58
C LYS A 75 8.09 -8.88 34.76
N ASN A 76 8.31 -7.73 35.36
CA ASN A 76 9.15 -7.61 36.55
C ASN A 76 8.58 -8.59 37.59
N PRO A 77 9.29 -9.67 37.96
CA PRO A 77 8.86 -10.55 39.04
C PRO A 77 9.25 -9.85 40.34
N ALA A 78 8.57 -8.76 40.62
CA ALA A 78 8.71 -8.01 41.86
C ALA A 78 7.30 -7.73 42.35
N LEU A 79 6.70 -8.76 42.93
CA LEU A 79 5.72 -8.78 44.02
C LEU A 79 5.42 -10.25 44.36
#